data_AF-A0A968SQH4-F1
#
_entry.id   AF-A0A968SQH4-F1
#
_cell.length_a   1.000
_cell.length_b   1.000
_cell.length_c   1.000
_cell.angle_alpha   90.00
_cell.angle_beta   90.00
_cell.angle_gamma   90.00
#
_symmetry.space_group_name_H-M   'P 1'
#
loop_
_entity.id
_entity.type
_entity.pdbx_description
1 polymer ?
#
loop_
_entity_poly.entity_id
_entity_poly.type
_entity_poly.pdbx_seq_one_letter_code
_entity_poly.pdbx_strand_id
1 'polypeptide(L)'
;MTTKHIPVLIDSIMNILIQEISPLKGKTVFDGTFGAGGYSKRFLEKGMSVTACDRDPEVIKNNSIKDSKLKLFEGSYADIIKQTKKKMIL
;
A
#
# COMPACT_ATOMS: atom_id res chain seq x y z
N MET A 1 26.28 -3.48 7.40
CA MET A 1 25.10 -3.96 8.14
C MET A 1 23.88 -3.31 7.50
N THR A 2 23.02 -4.06 6.82
CA THR A 2 21.79 -3.49 6.25
C THR A 2 20.79 -3.32 7.39
N THR A 3 20.62 -2.08 7.86
CA THR A 3 19.54 -1.72 8.76
C THR A 3 18.22 -2.05 8.05
N LYS A 4 17.51 -3.05 8.54
CA LYS A 4 16.20 -3.43 8.00
C LYS A 4 15.24 -2.26 8.29
N HIS A 5 14.87 -1.51 7.25
CA HIS A 5 13.93 -0.41 7.40
C HIS A 5 12.58 -0.95 7.89
N ILE A 6 12.14 -0.48 9.06
CA ILE A 6 10.84 -0.79 9.63
C ILE A 6 9.92 0.40 9.32
N PRO A 7 8.76 0.20 8.66
CA PRO A 7 7.84 1.29 8.41
C PRO A 7 7.33 1.88 9.73
N VAL A 8 7.43 3.20 9.85
CA VAL A 8 7.07 3.96 11.05
C VAL A 8 5.62 3.69 11.43
N LEU A 9 5.31 3.38 12.69
CA LEU A 9 3.94 3.18 13.24
C LEU A 9 3.07 2.10 12.58
N ILE A 10 3.68 1.19 11.83
CA ILE A 10 2.92 0.18 11.07
C ILE A 10 2.01 -0.69 11.94
N ASP A 11 2.48 -1.14 13.09
CA ASP A 11 1.70 -2.04 13.95
C ASP A 11 0.51 -1.31 14.59
N SER A 12 0.66 -0.05 14.96
CA SER A 12 -0.44 0.79 15.48
C SER A 12 -1.53 0.99 14.43
N ILE A 13 -1.17 1.31 13.19
CA ILE A 13 -2.13 1.48 12.10
C ILE A 13 -2.83 0.15 11.80
N MET A 14 -2.10 -0.95 11.74
CA MET A 14 -2.71 -2.27 11.53
C MET A 14 -3.71 -2.62 12.64
N ASN A 15 -3.41 -2.29 13.89
CA ASN A 15 -4.32 -2.53 15.01
C ASN A 15 -5.61 -1.71 14.89
N ILE A 16 -5.51 -0.42 14.56
CA ILE A 16 -6.68 0.43 14.33
C ILE A 16 -7.53 -0.14 13.18
N LEU A 17 -6.92 -0.51 12.06
CA LEU A 17 -7.66 -1.09 10.93
C LEU A 17 -8.36 -2.41 11.31
N ILE A 18 -7.71 -3.26 12.11
CA ILE A 18 -8.34 -4.49 12.60
C ILE A 18 -9.53 -4.19 13.50
N GLN A 19 -9.43 -3.19 14.37
CA GLN A 19 -10.52 -2.81 15.27
C GLN A 19 -11.71 -2.22 14.51
N GLU A 20 -11.44 -1.33 13.56
CA GLU A 20 -12.50 -0.55 12.89
C GLU A 20 -13.14 -1.29 11.71
N ILE A 21 -12.35 -2.07 10.96
CA ILE A 21 -12.77 -2.59 9.65
C ILE A 21 -12.43 -4.07 9.43
N SER A 22 -12.26 -4.88 10.47
CA SER A 22 -12.12 -6.33 10.29
C SER A 22 -13.41 -6.95 9.69
N PRO A 23 -13.30 -8.00 8.84
CA PRO A 23 -12.07 -8.60 8.32
C PRO A 23 -11.40 -7.75 7.24
N LEU A 24 -10.07 -7.65 7.28
CA LEU A 24 -9.30 -6.93 6.26
C LEU A 24 -9.23 -7.66 4.92
N LYS A 25 -9.30 -8.99 4.93
CA LYS A 25 -9.19 -9.82 3.72
C LYS A 25 -10.23 -9.40 2.67
N GLY A 26 -9.77 -9.17 1.44
CA GLY A 26 -10.63 -8.78 0.33
C GLY A 26 -10.99 -7.29 0.27
N LYS A 27 -10.64 -6.49 1.30
CA LYS A 27 -10.75 -5.03 1.21
C LYS A 27 -9.67 -4.45 0.30
N THR A 28 -9.92 -3.24 -0.19
CA THR A 28 -8.97 -2.49 -1.02
C THR A 28 -8.46 -1.28 -0.24
N VAL A 29 -7.16 -1.03 -0.32
CA VAL A 29 -6.50 0.14 0.26
C VAL A 29 -5.69 0.86 -0.80
N PHE A 30 -5.57 2.18 -0.63
CA PHE A 30 -4.66 3.00 -1.42
C PHE A 30 -3.45 3.44 -0.60
N ASP A 31 -2.25 3.19 -1.13
CA ASP A 31 -0.98 3.62 -0.57
C ASP A 31 -0.42 4.76 -1.44
N GLY A 32 -0.64 6.00 -1.01
CA GLY A 32 -0.31 7.19 -1.80
C GLY A 32 1.16 7.61 -1.80
N THR A 33 1.99 6.96 -1.00
CA THR A 33 3.43 7.25 -0.85
C THR A 33 4.18 5.94 -0.69
N PHE A 34 4.10 5.10 -1.73
CA PHE A 34 4.57 3.72 -1.69
C PHE A 34 6.00 3.58 -1.14
N GLY A 35 6.93 4.43 -1.56
CA GLY A 35 8.32 4.41 -1.12
C GLY A 35 8.94 3.02 -1.26
N ALA A 36 9.48 2.46 -0.17
CA ALA A 36 10.03 1.11 -0.17
C ALA A 36 8.97 -0.03 -0.12
N GLY A 37 7.67 0.30 -0.13
CA GLY A 37 6.56 -0.65 -0.18
C GLY A 37 6.24 -1.35 1.15
N GLY A 38 6.80 -0.88 2.27
CA GLY A 38 6.66 -1.56 3.56
C GLY A 38 5.22 -1.63 4.10
N TYR A 39 4.43 -0.56 3.88
CA TYR A 39 3.00 -0.53 4.22
C TYR A 39 2.19 -1.45 3.30
N SER A 40 2.31 -1.23 2.00
CA SER A 40 1.75 -2.10 0.96
C SER A 40 1.98 -3.59 1.24
N LYS A 41 3.21 -3.98 1.61
CA LYS A 41 3.53 -5.37 1.98
C LYS A 41 2.68 -5.88 3.16
N ARG A 42 2.57 -5.12 4.24
CA ARG A 42 1.76 -5.52 5.41
C ARG A 42 0.28 -5.62 5.10
N PHE A 43 -0.25 -4.74 4.24
CA PHE A 43 -1.65 -4.84 3.79
C PHE A 43 -1.90 -6.09 2.94
N LEU A 44 -0.98 -6.41 2.02
CA LEU A 44 -1.03 -7.64 1.22
C LEU A 44 -0.96 -8.89 2.10
N GLU A 45 -0.10 -8.91 3.12
CA GLU A 45 0.00 -10.00 4.11
C GLU A 45 -1.32 -10.23 4.88
N LYS A 46 -2.16 -9.20 5.05
CA LYS A 46 -3.52 -9.32 5.61
C LYS A 46 -4.58 -9.71 4.57
N GLY A 47 -4.18 -9.95 3.33
CA GLY A 47 -5.05 -10.40 2.24
C GLY A 47 -5.86 -9.28 1.57
N MET A 48 -5.48 -8.02 1.79
CA MET A 48 -6.06 -6.86 1.12
C MET A 48 -5.59 -6.79 -0.34
N SER A 49 -6.27 -5.97 -1.15
CA SER A 49 -5.79 -5.52 -2.45
C SER A 49 -5.23 -4.12 -2.31
N VAL A 50 -4.07 -3.86 -2.91
CA VAL A 50 -3.36 -2.58 -2.75
C VAL A 50 -3.24 -1.90 -4.10
N THR A 51 -3.73 -0.67 -4.18
CA THR A 51 -3.38 0.25 -5.26
C THR A 51 -2.40 1.26 -4.68
N ALA A 52 -1.25 1.45 -5.30
CA ALA A 52 -0.19 2.26 -4.74
C ALA A 52 0.39 3.20 -5.79
N CYS A 53 0.89 4.34 -5.33
CA CYS A 53 1.62 5.28 -6.18
C CYS A 53 2.86 5.85 -5.52
N ASP A 54 3.81 6.22 -6.36
CA ASP A 54 4.89 7.12 -5.99
C ASP A 54 5.24 8.01 -7.18
N ARG A 55 5.72 9.23 -6.91
CA ARG A 55 6.17 10.15 -7.96
C ARG A 55 7.58 9.82 -8.43
N ASP A 56 8.37 9.12 -7.61
CA ASP A 56 9.73 8.76 -7.96
C ASP A 56 9.75 7.53 -8.89
N PRO A 57 10.19 7.65 -10.15
CA PRO A 57 10.31 6.50 -11.05
C PRO A 57 11.28 5.43 -10.53
N GLU A 58 12.28 5.80 -9.72
CA GLU A 58 13.21 4.83 -9.12
C GLU A 58 12.51 3.92 -8.12
N VAL A 59 11.49 4.41 -7.42
CA VAL A 59 10.68 3.58 -6.51
C VAL A 59 9.96 2.47 -7.29
N ILE A 60 9.44 2.79 -8.48
CA ILE A 60 8.74 1.83 -9.34
C ILE A 60 9.71 0.78 -9.89
N LYS A 61 10.90 1.22 -10.36
CA LYS A 61 11.95 0.32 -10.86
C LYS A 61 12.50 -0.62 -9.79
N ASN A 62 12.66 -0.12 -8.56
CA ASN A 62 13.24 -0.86 -7.46
C ASN A 62 12.22 -1.68 -6.66
N ASN A 63 10.95 -1.67 -7.04
CA ASN A 63 9.92 -2.46 -6.39
C ASN A 63 10.22 -3.97 -6.52
N SER A 64 10.36 -4.66 -5.38
CA SER A 64 10.58 -6.10 -5.33
C SER A 64 9.34 -6.91 -4.94
N ILE A 65 8.20 -6.27 -4.68
CA ILE A 65 6.97 -6.95 -4.23
C ILE A 65 6.30 -7.64 -5.41
N LYS A 66 6.27 -8.97 -5.38
CA LYS A 66 5.61 -9.83 -6.38
C LYS A 66 4.32 -10.39 -5.81
N ASP A 67 3.26 -9.57 -5.79
CA ASP A 67 1.91 -9.98 -5.41
C ASP A 67 0.92 -9.48 -6.47
N SER A 68 0.07 -10.37 -7.00
CA SER A 68 -0.90 -10.02 -8.03
C SER A 68 -2.00 -9.07 -7.57
N LYS A 69 -2.16 -8.89 -6.26
CA LYS A 69 -3.09 -7.93 -5.66
C LYS A 69 -2.49 -6.53 -5.50
N LEU A 70 -1.20 -6.34 -5.81
CA LEU A 70 -0.57 -5.03 -5.87
C LEU A 70 -0.72 -4.44 -7.28
N LYS A 71 -1.23 -3.22 -7.36
CA LYS A 71 -1.17 -2.37 -8.54
C LYS A 71 -0.37 -1.13 -8.18
N LEU A 72 0.86 -1.05 -8.67
CA LEU A 72 1.75 0.08 -8.46
C LEU A 72 1.87 0.87 -9.76
N PHE A 73 1.77 2.20 -9.68
CA PHE A 73 1.97 3.10 -10.81
C PHE A 73 2.82 4.30 -10.41
N GLU A 74 3.49 4.90 -11.40
CA GLU A 74 4.16 6.18 -11.26
C GLU A 74 3.14 7.31 -11.31
N GLY A 75 3.13 8.19 -10.31
CA GLY A 75 2.24 9.35 -10.30
C GLY A 75 2.01 9.96 -8.92
N SER A 76 1.25 11.06 -8.91
CA SER A 76 0.87 11.75 -7.68
C SER A 76 -0.36 11.09 -7.05
N TYR A 77 -0.38 11.00 -5.72
CA TYR A 77 -1.59 10.61 -4.97
C TYR A 77 -2.78 11.55 -5.26
N ALA A 78 -2.55 12.78 -5.69
CA ALA A 78 -3.60 13.71 -6.08
C ALA A 78 -4.42 13.21 -7.28
N ASP A 79 -3.86 12.32 -8.10
CA ASP A 79 -4.53 11.77 -9.28
C ASP A 79 -5.34 10.51 -8.96
N ILE A 80 -5.47 10.11 -7.69
CA ILE A 80 -6.13 8.87 -7.25
C ILE A 80 -7.48 8.61 -7.92
N ILE A 81 -8.33 9.62 -8.05
CA ILE A 81 -9.69 9.49 -8.62
C ILE A 81 -9.62 9.04 -10.09
N LYS A 82 -8.61 9.49 -10.85
CA LYS A 82 -8.43 9.08 -12.25
C LYS A 82 -8.01 7.62 -12.35
N GLN A 83 -7.43 7.08 -11.29
CA GLN A 83 -6.74 5.78 -11.28
C GLN A 83 -7.54 4.68 -10.58
N THR A 84 -8.46 5.04 -9.67
CA THR A 84 -9.30 4.09 -8.94
C THR A 84 -10.74 4.08 -9.47
N LYS A 85 -11.07 3.11 -10.33
CA LYS A 85 -12.44 2.91 -10.87
C LYS A 85 -13.41 2.20 -9.91
N LYS A 86 -13.00 1.88 -8.68
CA LYS A 86 -13.83 1.15 -7.70
C LYS A 86 -13.94 1.93 -6.39
N LYS A 87 -15.12 1.84 -5.77
CA LYS A 87 -15.44 2.38 -4.43
C LYS A 87 -14.32 1.99 -3.46
N MET A 88 -13.54 2.98 -3.07
CA MET A 88 -12.39 2.83 -2.19
C MET A 88 -12.81 3.20 -0.78
N ILE A 89 -12.39 2.42 0.20
CA ILE A 89 -12.60 2.76 1.61
C ILE A 89 -11.48 3.76 1.92
N LEU A 90 -11.85 5.03 2.09
CA LEU A 90 -10.99 6.02 2.75
C LEU A 90 -11.08 5.80 4.26
#